data_AF-Q9ZD12-F1
#
_entry.id   AF-Q9ZD12-F1
#
_cell.length_a   1.000
_cell.length_b   1.000
_cell.length_c   1.000
_cell.angle_alpha   90.00
_cell.angle_beta   90.00
_cell.angle_gamma   90.00
#
_symmetry.space_group_name_H-M   'P 1'
#
loop_
_entity.id
_entity.type
_entity.pdbx_description
1 polymer ?
#
loop_
_entity_poly.entity_id
_entity_poly.type
_entity_poly.pdbx_seq_one_letter_code
_entity_poly.pdbx_strand_id
1 'polypeptide(L)'
;MIQNKKSVFKGWNFLKPKLGGVNEAGEYGGLYQSSDGKITAMIKKERSSSKNIAEFLGSQIFEAISPGNGAKVNLIAPDDFNKSKSVDSQIYVKSEFFKNYSSDMYVDMDKYMSAKTKPSSWFRKDGGRPLFMGSRNKLFRTLEKAFKEIKYQNFEKIMPASLLIGDFDIHLGNIGVIRNKKNPKTLPRLVRIDFAGSFDNLTDNIYPHSRIRHLPGFGPTNHFREFPSSLRTKNPDFADSLLAASKIDLSKIIDKSVDKLTKYYSNEAIAKFAQRAMPKQFNKKSHAITTEEIKASLIDIMKKRQVSLQEYGLEIKINTLISKKYSFPYYEVKKQELKTLIKEYPDYFEKILNYAKSKNGSLKLKLRDKVTTNFARILEIFCIRDSVKTHLLKTITSLNEDIKYESNLANSSDKIKNESKPKSVKTDRYGTREYVDSLEKFYQAGGIDDVVCVTPSKLGLMSKAKQEDQDLLKLDAEDLKHIKNLKEKLMTPTKITESSIFLNKKHTLTKTR
;
A
#
# COMPACT_ATOMS: atom_id res chain seq x y z
N MET A 1 41.28 -19.40 -19.29
CA MET A 1 40.66 -20.22 -20.36
C MET A 1 39.21 -20.49 -19.98
N ILE A 2 38.23 -19.91 -20.69
CA ILE A 2 36.83 -20.32 -20.56
C ILE A 2 36.74 -21.63 -21.35
N GLN A 3 36.82 -22.78 -20.68
CA GLN A 3 36.50 -24.06 -21.33
C GLN A 3 35.09 -23.90 -21.94
N ASN A 4 34.94 -24.28 -23.21
CA ASN A 4 33.64 -24.42 -23.86
C ASN A 4 32.83 -25.46 -23.07
N LYS A 5 32.17 -25.04 -21.98
CA LYS A 5 31.23 -25.89 -21.25
C LYS A 5 30.12 -26.23 -22.24
N LYS A 6 30.07 -27.50 -22.66
CA LYS A 6 28.95 -28.03 -23.44
C LYS A 6 27.67 -27.77 -22.63
N SER A 7 26.64 -27.24 -23.28
CA SER A 7 25.38 -27.04 -22.59
C SER A 7 24.80 -28.38 -22.17
N VAL A 8 24.36 -28.45 -20.91
CA VAL A 8 23.65 -29.60 -20.36
C VAL A 8 22.14 -29.41 -20.39
N PHE A 9 21.65 -28.27 -20.90
CA PHE A 9 20.23 -27.94 -20.95
C PHE A 9 19.74 -27.96 -22.39
N LYS A 10 18.80 -28.87 -22.71
CA LYS A 10 18.24 -29.05 -24.05
C LYS A 10 17.66 -27.75 -24.60
N GLY A 11 18.08 -27.41 -25.82
CA GLY A 11 17.61 -26.21 -26.52
C GLY A 11 18.27 -24.90 -26.07
N TRP A 12 19.34 -24.98 -25.26
CA TRP A 12 20.10 -23.82 -24.78
C TRP A 12 21.58 -23.99 -25.07
N ASN A 13 22.24 -22.91 -25.46
CA ASN A 13 23.68 -22.83 -25.65
C ASN A 13 24.28 -21.98 -24.52
N PHE A 14 25.28 -22.52 -23.83
CA PHE A 14 26.00 -21.78 -22.79
C PHE A 14 26.82 -20.66 -23.42
N LEU A 15 26.67 -19.43 -22.93
CA LEU A 15 27.45 -18.29 -23.39
C LEU A 15 28.62 -17.99 -22.45
N LYS A 16 28.33 -17.82 -21.15
CA LYS A 16 29.33 -17.47 -20.14
C LYS A 16 28.85 -17.73 -18.71
N PRO A 17 29.75 -17.95 -17.75
CA PRO A 17 29.37 -18.09 -16.34
C PRO A 17 28.76 -16.79 -15.80
N LYS A 18 27.95 -16.91 -14.74
CA LYS A 18 27.47 -15.75 -13.98
C LYS A 18 28.67 -15.07 -13.31
N LEU A 19 28.83 -13.76 -13.54
CA LEU A 19 29.84 -12.95 -12.88
C LEU A 19 29.19 -12.10 -11.79
N GLY A 20 29.60 -12.31 -10.54
CA GLY A 20 29.13 -11.56 -9.38
C GLY A 20 27.79 -12.02 -8.78
N GLY A 21 27.33 -11.25 -7.78
CA GLY A 21 26.19 -11.61 -6.92
C GLY A 21 26.62 -12.34 -5.64
N VAL A 22 25.74 -12.38 -4.65
CA VAL A 22 26.04 -12.98 -3.33
C VAL A 22 26.12 -14.51 -3.40
N ASN A 23 25.29 -15.11 -4.26
CA ASN A 23 25.22 -16.55 -4.43
C ASN A 23 25.84 -16.98 -5.76
N GLU A 24 26.61 -18.06 -5.72
CA GLU A 24 27.04 -18.82 -6.88
C GLU A 24 25.84 -19.28 -7.70
N ALA A 25 26.01 -19.43 -9.01
CA ALA A 25 24.91 -19.82 -9.89
C ALA A 25 24.65 -21.34 -9.89
N GLY A 26 25.48 -22.12 -9.21
CA GLY A 26 25.58 -23.57 -9.38
C GLY A 26 26.56 -23.96 -10.48
N GLU A 27 26.90 -25.24 -10.54
CA GLU A 27 27.87 -25.83 -11.47
C GLU A 27 27.60 -25.50 -12.95
N TYR A 28 26.32 -25.55 -13.33
CA TYR A 28 25.82 -25.24 -14.67
C TYR A 28 25.17 -23.86 -14.74
N GLY A 29 25.38 -23.01 -13.74
CA GLY A 29 24.76 -21.70 -13.70
C GLY A 29 25.50 -20.70 -14.60
N GLY A 30 24.73 -19.88 -15.33
CA GLY A 30 25.30 -18.88 -16.22
C GLY A 30 24.31 -18.25 -17.18
N LEU A 31 24.85 -17.55 -18.17
CA LEU A 31 24.11 -16.94 -19.25
C LEU A 31 23.97 -17.92 -20.40
N TYR A 32 22.76 -18.08 -20.91
CA TYR A 32 22.42 -18.97 -22.00
C TYR A 32 21.65 -18.24 -23.10
N GLN A 33 21.76 -18.76 -24.32
CA GLN A 33 20.94 -18.36 -25.46
C GLN A 33 20.13 -19.57 -25.93
N SER A 34 18.87 -19.37 -26.31
CA SER A 34 18.09 -20.43 -26.97
C SER A 34 18.76 -20.86 -28.28
N SER A 35 18.57 -22.11 -28.69
CA SER A 35 19.18 -22.65 -29.92
C SER A 35 18.81 -21.88 -31.19
N ASP A 36 17.67 -21.19 -31.20
CA ASP A 36 17.23 -20.32 -32.30
C ASP A 36 17.80 -18.88 -32.23
N GLY A 37 18.60 -18.57 -31.21
CA GLY A 37 19.23 -17.27 -31.01
C GLY A 37 18.31 -16.16 -30.47
N LYS A 38 17.00 -16.41 -30.29
CA LYS A 38 16.01 -15.35 -30.04
C LYS A 38 15.89 -14.92 -28.58
N ILE A 39 16.20 -15.81 -27.65
CA ILE A 39 16.00 -15.58 -26.20
C ILE A 39 17.33 -15.74 -25.49
N THR A 40 17.67 -14.76 -24.66
CA THR A 40 18.76 -14.87 -23.69
C THR A 40 18.17 -15.06 -22.30
N ALA A 41 18.75 -15.95 -21.51
CA ALA A 41 18.29 -16.22 -20.14
C ALA A 41 19.47 -16.39 -19.18
N MET A 42 19.24 -16.02 -17.92
CA MET A 42 20.08 -16.43 -16.81
C MET A 42 19.54 -17.74 -16.26
N ILE A 43 20.37 -18.77 -16.19
CA ILE A 43 20.06 -20.03 -15.52
C ILE A 43 20.89 -20.06 -14.24
N LYS A 44 20.24 -20.13 -13.07
CA LYS A 44 20.88 -20.19 -11.76
C LYS A 44 20.14 -21.13 -10.82
N LYS A 45 20.81 -21.59 -9.77
CA LYS A 45 20.15 -22.20 -8.62
C LYS A 45 20.59 -21.51 -7.34
N GLU A 46 19.64 -21.34 -6.43
CA GLU A 46 19.90 -20.91 -5.06
C GLU A 46 20.46 -22.08 -4.23
N ARG A 47 21.06 -21.75 -3.08
CA ARG A 47 21.62 -22.74 -2.15
C ARG A 47 20.57 -23.72 -1.60
N SER A 48 19.29 -23.35 -1.61
CA SER A 48 18.20 -24.20 -1.15
C SER A 48 17.10 -24.33 -2.20
N SER A 49 16.58 -25.54 -2.36
CA SER A 49 15.46 -25.82 -3.27
C SER A 49 14.24 -24.98 -2.91
N SER A 50 13.98 -24.72 -1.62
CA SER A 50 12.88 -23.84 -1.19
C SER A 50 12.97 -22.42 -1.74
N LYS A 51 14.18 -21.88 -1.98
CA LYS A 51 14.34 -20.57 -2.63
C LYS A 51 14.12 -20.63 -4.14
N ASN A 52 14.52 -21.71 -4.81
CA ASN A 52 14.20 -21.92 -6.22
C ASN A 52 12.69 -22.08 -6.45
N ILE A 53 12.03 -22.83 -5.57
CA ILE A 53 10.57 -23.00 -5.56
C ILE A 53 9.89 -21.64 -5.36
N ALA A 54 10.35 -20.84 -4.40
CA ALA A 54 9.85 -19.48 -4.18
C ALA A 54 10.04 -18.60 -5.42
N GLU A 55 11.24 -18.59 -6.02
CA GLU A 55 11.52 -17.77 -7.22
C GLU A 55 10.57 -18.14 -8.37
N PHE A 56 10.36 -19.43 -8.63
CA PHE A 56 9.42 -19.89 -9.64
C PHE A 56 7.98 -19.50 -9.28
N LEU A 57 7.46 -19.91 -8.12
CA LEU A 57 6.06 -19.69 -7.76
C LEU A 57 5.73 -18.20 -7.63
N GLY A 58 6.65 -17.41 -7.07
CA GLY A 58 6.53 -15.97 -6.92
C GLY A 58 6.43 -15.29 -8.29
N SER A 59 7.23 -15.73 -9.26
CA SER A 59 7.13 -15.23 -10.64
C SER A 59 5.80 -15.55 -11.32
N GLN A 60 5.22 -16.74 -11.08
CA GLN A 60 3.98 -17.15 -11.74
C GLN A 60 2.81 -16.30 -11.23
N ILE A 61 2.74 -16.08 -9.92
CA ILE A 61 1.77 -15.18 -9.31
C ILE A 61 2.00 -13.74 -9.77
N PHE A 62 3.27 -13.30 -9.83
CA PHE A 62 3.60 -11.97 -10.31
C PHE A 62 3.13 -11.75 -11.75
N GLU A 63 3.41 -12.68 -12.65
CA GLU A 63 3.00 -12.61 -14.06
C GLU A 63 1.48 -12.58 -14.22
N ALA A 64 0.74 -13.28 -13.36
CA ALA A 64 -0.73 -13.22 -13.36
C ALA A 64 -1.27 -11.84 -12.96
N ILE A 65 -0.57 -11.13 -12.07
CA ILE A 65 -0.99 -9.82 -11.56
C ILE A 65 -0.53 -8.68 -12.46
N SER A 66 0.68 -8.79 -13.00
CA SER A 66 1.33 -7.73 -13.78
C SER A 66 2.08 -8.32 -14.98
N PRO A 67 1.34 -8.81 -15.99
CA PRO A 67 1.93 -9.47 -17.16
C PRO A 67 3.00 -8.61 -17.82
N GLY A 68 4.16 -9.21 -18.09
CA GLY A 68 5.28 -8.54 -18.78
C GLY A 68 6.01 -7.46 -17.98
N ASN A 69 5.68 -7.25 -16.69
CA ASN A 69 6.45 -6.37 -15.79
C ASN A 69 7.32 -7.14 -14.80
N GLY A 70 7.26 -8.47 -14.80
CA GLY A 70 8.10 -9.37 -14.01
C GLY A 70 8.95 -10.27 -14.90
N ALA A 71 10.09 -10.75 -14.38
CA ALA A 71 10.93 -11.68 -15.14
C ALA A 71 10.16 -12.97 -15.39
N LYS A 72 10.21 -13.46 -16.62
CA LYS A 72 9.62 -14.75 -16.96
C LYS A 72 10.54 -15.85 -16.48
N VAL A 73 10.10 -16.53 -15.43
CA VAL A 73 10.88 -17.58 -14.76
C VAL A 73 10.26 -18.95 -15.02
N ASN A 74 11.10 -19.93 -15.32
CA ASN A 74 10.70 -21.33 -15.47
C ASN A 74 11.71 -22.24 -14.77
N LEU A 75 11.27 -23.45 -14.42
CA LEU A 75 12.16 -24.51 -13.94
C LEU A 75 12.83 -25.21 -15.12
N ILE A 76 14.09 -25.55 -14.95
CA ILE A 76 14.87 -26.31 -15.92
C ILE A 76 15.82 -27.27 -15.18
N ALA A 77 16.08 -28.42 -15.79
CA ALA A 77 17.00 -29.42 -15.27
C ALA A 77 17.92 -29.90 -16.41
N PRO A 78 19.13 -30.41 -16.10
CA PRO A 78 20.02 -31.01 -17.08
C PRO A 78 19.36 -32.14 -17.88
N ASP A 79 19.90 -32.46 -19.06
CA ASP A 79 19.32 -33.45 -19.98
C ASP A 79 19.29 -34.88 -19.43
N ASP A 80 20.22 -35.20 -18.54
CA ASP A 80 20.31 -36.47 -17.81
C ASP A 80 19.45 -36.50 -16.54
N PHE A 81 18.70 -35.42 -16.26
CA PHE A 81 17.83 -35.34 -15.11
C PHE A 81 16.77 -36.44 -15.15
N ASN A 82 16.78 -37.29 -14.13
CA ASN A 82 15.74 -38.25 -13.86
C ASN A 82 15.31 -38.14 -12.41
N LYS A 83 14.10 -37.62 -12.17
CA LYS A 83 13.54 -37.39 -10.83
C LYS A 83 13.67 -38.58 -9.88
N SER A 84 13.57 -39.83 -10.37
CA SER A 84 13.68 -41.01 -9.50
C SER A 84 15.11 -41.30 -9.02
N LYS A 85 16.12 -40.72 -9.67
CA LYS A 85 17.55 -40.87 -9.37
C LYS A 85 18.20 -39.58 -8.87
N SER A 86 17.67 -38.42 -9.26
CA SER A 86 18.29 -37.12 -9.09
C SER A 86 17.85 -36.44 -7.79
N VAL A 87 18.80 -35.81 -7.13
CA VAL A 87 18.57 -34.97 -5.95
C VAL A 87 17.93 -33.63 -6.40
N ASP A 88 16.99 -33.10 -5.61
CA ASP A 88 16.34 -31.79 -5.80
C ASP A 88 17.34 -30.63 -6.06
N SER A 89 18.62 -30.82 -5.73
CA SER A 89 19.73 -29.89 -5.95
C SER A 89 20.15 -29.71 -7.42
N GLN A 90 19.66 -30.56 -8.34
CA GLN A 90 19.92 -30.44 -9.78
C GLN A 90 18.92 -29.52 -10.50
N ILE A 91 17.90 -29.01 -9.82
CA ILE A 91 16.91 -28.13 -10.44
C ILE A 91 17.39 -26.68 -10.42
N TYR A 92 17.35 -26.06 -11.59
CA TYR A 92 17.69 -24.67 -11.81
C TYR A 92 16.44 -23.84 -12.14
N VAL A 93 16.60 -22.55 -11.98
CA VAL A 93 15.66 -21.51 -12.36
C VAL A 93 16.20 -20.79 -13.58
N LYS A 94 15.38 -20.72 -14.64
CA LYS A 94 15.66 -20.02 -15.89
C LYS A 94 14.86 -18.73 -15.95
N SER A 95 15.55 -17.60 -15.93
CA SER A 95 14.99 -16.26 -15.97
C SER A 95 15.31 -15.59 -17.31
N GLU A 96 14.30 -15.41 -18.16
CA GLU A 96 14.43 -14.81 -19.49
C GLU A 96 14.68 -13.30 -19.39
N PHE A 97 15.62 -12.78 -20.18
CA PHE A 97 15.92 -11.35 -20.21
C PHE A 97 14.83 -10.56 -20.92
N PHE A 98 14.51 -9.40 -20.36
CA PHE A 98 13.58 -8.48 -21.00
C PHE A 98 14.17 -7.93 -22.30
N LYS A 99 13.31 -7.77 -23.30
CA LYS A 99 13.65 -6.99 -24.50
C LYS A 99 14.01 -5.57 -24.06
N ASN A 100 15.14 -5.06 -24.56
CA ASN A 100 15.68 -3.74 -24.22
C ASN A 100 16.02 -3.55 -22.72
N TYR A 101 16.29 -4.65 -21.99
CA TYR A 101 16.88 -4.56 -20.66
C TYR A 101 18.19 -3.75 -20.73
N SER A 102 18.27 -2.69 -19.93
CA SER A 102 19.46 -1.84 -19.83
C SER A 102 20.39 -2.36 -18.75
N SER A 103 19.88 -2.40 -17.52
CA SER A 103 20.59 -2.81 -16.32
C SER A 103 19.61 -2.93 -15.16
N ASP A 104 20.10 -3.33 -13.98
CA ASP A 104 19.34 -3.10 -12.75
C ASP A 104 19.25 -1.58 -12.47
N MET A 105 18.29 -1.19 -11.62
CA MET A 105 17.98 0.20 -11.29
C MET A 105 19.15 0.87 -10.58
N TYR A 106 19.96 0.11 -9.85
CA TYR A 106 21.15 0.67 -9.21
C TYR A 106 22.18 1.12 -10.25
N VAL A 107 22.56 0.25 -11.19
CA VAL A 107 23.51 0.57 -12.27
C VAL A 107 22.95 1.67 -13.16
N ASP A 108 21.64 1.66 -13.40
CA ASP A 108 20.96 2.67 -14.20
C ASP A 108 21.05 4.05 -13.54
N MET A 109 20.81 4.13 -12.22
CA MET A 109 20.94 5.37 -11.46
C MET A 109 22.37 5.93 -11.50
N ASP A 110 23.40 5.09 -11.37
CA ASP A 110 24.80 5.57 -11.42
C ASP A 110 25.17 6.14 -12.80
N LYS A 111 24.59 5.57 -13.86
CA LYS A 111 24.87 5.98 -15.24
C LYS A 111 24.09 7.24 -15.66
N TYR A 112 22.84 7.38 -15.24
CA TYR A 112 21.93 8.40 -15.80
C TYR A 112 21.55 9.52 -14.81
N MET A 113 21.86 9.43 -13.51
CA MET A 113 21.66 10.55 -12.59
C MET A 113 22.81 11.56 -12.69
N SER A 114 22.51 12.83 -12.40
CA SER A 114 23.54 13.87 -12.35
C SER A 114 24.58 13.63 -11.24
N ALA A 115 25.80 14.15 -11.41
CA ALA A 115 26.88 13.98 -10.43
C ALA A 115 26.54 14.48 -9.01
N LYS A 116 25.62 15.44 -8.89
CA LYS A 116 25.14 16.03 -7.62
C LYS A 116 24.19 15.09 -6.86
N THR A 117 23.53 14.17 -7.54
CA THR A 117 22.41 13.40 -6.98
C THR A 117 22.60 11.90 -7.06
N LYS A 118 23.46 11.42 -7.95
CA LYS A 118 23.77 9.99 -8.08
C LYS A 118 24.32 9.38 -6.78
N PRO A 119 24.20 8.04 -6.60
CA PRO A 119 24.72 7.36 -5.43
C PRO A 119 26.22 7.63 -5.23
N SER A 120 26.63 7.94 -3.99
CA SER A 120 28.03 8.26 -3.70
C SER A 120 28.96 7.09 -4.04
N SER A 121 30.13 7.40 -4.60
CA SER A 121 31.21 6.45 -4.81
C SER A 121 31.86 6.00 -3.50
N TRP A 122 31.83 6.84 -2.45
CA TRP A 122 32.48 6.54 -1.16
C TRP A 122 31.89 5.35 -0.43
N PHE A 123 30.63 5.00 -0.69
CA PHE A 123 30.03 3.83 -0.07
C PHE A 123 30.23 2.56 -0.89
N ARG A 124 31.04 2.55 -1.95
CA ARG A 124 31.21 1.37 -2.82
C ARG A 124 32.41 0.55 -2.35
N LYS A 125 32.21 -0.77 -2.25
CA LYS A 125 33.35 -1.70 -2.14
C LYS A 125 33.91 -1.93 -3.55
N ASP A 126 35.20 -1.66 -3.75
CA ASP A 126 35.96 -1.95 -4.98
C ASP A 126 35.34 -1.39 -6.27
N GLY A 127 34.81 -0.17 -6.21
CA GLY A 127 34.11 0.46 -7.35
C GLY A 127 32.75 -0.16 -7.69
N GLY A 128 32.30 -1.15 -6.91
CA GLY A 128 31.05 -1.89 -7.11
C GLY A 128 29.80 -1.16 -6.62
N ARG A 129 28.85 -1.94 -6.07
CA ARG A 129 27.59 -1.40 -5.55
C ARG A 129 27.83 -0.66 -4.20
N PRO A 130 27.03 0.35 -3.83
CA PRO A 130 27.20 1.10 -2.62
C PRO A 130 26.60 0.26 -1.48
N LEU A 131 27.32 0.16 -0.39
CA LEU A 131 26.89 -0.45 0.87
C LEU A 131 25.64 0.26 1.42
N PHE A 132 25.46 1.55 1.12
CA PHE A 132 24.32 2.34 1.56
C PHE A 132 23.74 3.19 0.43
N MET A 133 22.40 3.22 0.34
CA MET A 133 21.69 4.20 -0.45
C MET A 133 21.83 5.58 0.19
N GLY A 134 22.84 6.34 -0.23
CA GLY A 134 23.03 7.74 0.12
C GLY A 134 23.53 8.55 -1.06
N SER A 135 22.99 9.75 -1.25
CA SER A 135 23.55 10.71 -2.20
C SER A 135 24.78 11.34 -1.55
N ARG A 136 25.75 11.80 -2.35
CA ARG A 136 26.96 12.49 -1.85
C ARG A 136 26.66 13.53 -0.76
N ASN A 137 25.48 14.16 -0.82
CA ASN A 137 25.10 15.24 0.11
C ASN A 137 24.02 14.87 1.14
N LYS A 138 23.24 13.77 0.98
CA LYS A 138 22.16 13.35 1.90
C LYS A 138 21.84 11.86 1.75
N LEU A 139 21.82 11.09 2.85
CA LEU A 139 21.49 9.65 2.84
C LEU A 139 20.07 9.36 2.31
N PHE A 140 19.06 10.12 2.71
CA PHE A 140 17.66 9.67 2.53
C PHE A 140 16.92 10.10 1.26
N ARG A 141 17.54 10.86 0.34
CA ARG A 141 16.80 11.47 -0.82
C ARG A 141 17.23 10.98 -2.20
N THR A 142 18.13 10.00 -2.30
CA THR A 142 18.65 9.54 -3.60
C THR A 142 17.55 8.98 -4.49
N LEU A 143 16.68 8.11 -3.96
CA LEU A 143 15.56 7.57 -4.73
C LEU A 143 14.58 8.64 -5.16
N GLU A 144 14.24 9.57 -4.25
CA GLU A 144 13.37 10.69 -4.59
C GLU A 144 13.93 11.53 -5.74
N LYS A 145 15.24 11.82 -5.72
CA LYS A 145 15.93 12.52 -6.80
C LYS A 145 15.95 11.69 -8.09
N ALA A 146 16.17 10.38 -8.00
CA ALA A 146 16.17 9.48 -9.15
C ALA A 146 14.81 9.50 -9.87
N PHE A 147 13.70 9.40 -9.13
CA PHE A 147 12.36 9.49 -9.72
C PHE A 147 12.04 10.88 -10.29
N LYS A 148 12.65 11.96 -9.78
CA LYS A 148 12.48 13.32 -10.33
C LYS A 148 13.31 13.55 -11.60
N GLU A 149 14.57 13.13 -11.60
CA GLU A 149 15.52 13.34 -12.71
C GLU A 149 15.29 12.35 -13.85
N ILE A 150 15.25 11.05 -13.53
CA ILE A 150 15.15 9.97 -14.52
C ILE A 150 13.69 9.69 -14.92
N LYS A 151 12.72 10.02 -14.04
CA LYS A 151 11.28 9.86 -14.28
C LYS A 151 10.86 8.42 -14.58
N TYR A 152 11.40 7.47 -13.81
CA TYR A 152 11.03 6.05 -13.89
C TYR A 152 9.51 5.85 -13.85
N GLN A 153 9.03 4.98 -14.74
CA GLN A 153 7.62 4.58 -14.86
C GLN A 153 7.40 3.16 -14.32
N ASN A 154 6.15 2.72 -14.24
CA ASN A 154 5.74 1.36 -13.85
C ASN A 154 5.98 0.98 -12.37
N PHE A 155 6.17 1.95 -11.47
CA PHE A 155 6.24 1.65 -10.03
C PHE A 155 4.95 0.98 -9.56
N GLU A 156 3.82 1.56 -9.95
CA GLU A 156 2.46 1.10 -9.72
C GLU A 156 2.19 -0.29 -10.28
N LYS A 157 2.91 -0.71 -11.33
CA LYS A 157 2.73 -2.02 -11.96
C LYS A 157 3.52 -3.13 -11.28
N ILE A 158 4.67 -2.85 -10.69
CA ILE A 158 5.53 -3.91 -10.11
C ILE A 158 5.29 -4.13 -8.61
N MET A 159 4.84 -3.10 -7.90
CA MET A 159 4.77 -3.13 -6.44
C MET A 159 3.57 -3.93 -5.87
N PRO A 160 2.36 -3.92 -6.47
CA PRO A 160 1.24 -4.68 -5.93
C PRO A 160 1.54 -6.18 -5.83
N ALA A 161 2.12 -6.74 -6.89
CA ALA A 161 2.49 -8.15 -6.94
C ALA A 161 3.59 -8.51 -5.93
N SER A 162 4.66 -7.69 -5.82
CA SER A 162 5.71 -7.90 -4.82
C SER A 162 5.18 -7.86 -3.38
N LEU A 163 4.30 -6.89 -3.08
CA LEU A 163 3.64 -6.83 -1.77
C LEU A 163 2.76 -8.07 -1.54
N LEU A 164 2.01 -8.52 -2.55
CA LEU A 164 1.13 -9.67 -2.41
C LEU A 164 1.90 -10.96 -2.16
N ILE A 165 3.00 -11.23 -2.86
CA ILE A 165 3.81 -12.45 -2.65
C ILE A 165 4.73 -12.37 -1.42
N GLY A 166 4.73 -11.24 -0.69
CA GLY A 166 5.56 -11.06 0.50
C GLY A 166 7.04 -10.84 0.20
N ASP A 167 7.35 -10.43 -1.03
CA ASP A 167 8.71 -10.17 -1.48
C ASP A 167 9.08 -8.73 -1.13
N PHE A 168 9.67 -8.55 0.06
CA PHE A 168 10.19 -7.27 0.53
C PHE A 168 11.64 -7.01 0.15
N ASP A 169 12.30 -8.01 -0.45
CA ASP A 169 13.68 -7.94 -0.94
C ASP A 169 13.77 -7.20 -2.29
N ILE A 170 12.93 -6.18 -2.47
CA ILE A 170 12.82 -5.37 -3.68
C ILE A 170 13.85 -4.24 -3.75
N HIS A 171 15.07 -4.50 -3.28
CA HIS A 171 16.16 -3.54 -3.39
C HIS A 171 16.46 -3.22 -4.86
N LEU A 172 17.18 -2.12 -5.13
CA LEU A 172 17.42 -1.67 -6.51
C LEU A 172 18.13 -2.67 -7.43
N GLY A 173 18.93 -3.58 -6.87
CA GLY A 173 19.55 -4.67 -7.63
C GLY A 173 18.56 -5.73 -8.14
N ASN A 174 17.34 -5.73 -7.59
CA ASN A 174 16.25 -6.66 -7.90
C ASN A 174 15.15 -5.95 -8.72
N ILE A 175 15.40 -4.72 -9.18
CA ILE A 175 14.53 -3.99 -10.09
C ILE A 175 15.31 -3.74 -11.37
N GLY A 176 14.81 -4.28 -12.48
CA GLY A 176 15.34 -4.04 -13.80
C GLY A 176 14.85 -2.72 -14.39
N VAL A 177 15.61 -2.17 -15.34
CA VAL A 177 15.21 -0.99 -16.11
C VAL A 177 15.22 -1.33 -17.60
N ILE A 178 14.08 -1.09 -18.26
CA ILE A 178 13.94 -1.18 -19.72
C ILE A 178 14.07 0.23 -20.31
N ARG A 179 14.99 0.40 -21.27
CA ARG A 179 15.18 1.66 -22.02
C ARG A 179 15.07 1.42 -23.50
N ASN A 180 14.27 2.24 -24.19
CA ASN A 180 14.22 2.19 -25.64
C ASN A 180 15.49 2.82 -26.24
N LYS A 181 16.46 2.00 -26.64
CA LYS A 181 17.71 2.47 -27.25
C LYS A 181 17.47 3.25 -28.56
N LYS A 182 16.40 2.93 -29.29
CA LYS A 182 16.04 3.62 -30.54
C LYS A 182 15.34 4.96 -30.30
N ASN A 183 14.74 5.15 -29.12
CA ASN A 183 14.13 6.43 -28.74
C ASN A 183 14.48 6.78 -27.29
N PRO A 184 15.63 7.44 -27.05
CA PRO A 184 16.09 7.82 -25.72
C PRO A 184 15.14 8.78 -24.97
N LYS A 185 14.21 9.45 -25.68
CA LYS A 185 13.19 10.31 -25.06
C LYS A 185 12.08 9.50 -24.37
N THR A 186 11.92 8.22 -24.72
CA THR A 186 10.98 7.34 -24.01
C THR A 186 11.46 7.11 -22.59
N LEU A 187 10.59 7.40 -21.62
CA LEU A 187 10.92 7.25 -20.21
C LEU A 187 11.24 5.79 -19.85
N PRO A 188 12.25 5.55 -19.00
CA PRO A 188 12.61 4.21 -18.57
C PRO A 188 11.50 3.57 -17.73
N ARG A 189 11.24 2.29 -17.99
CA ARG A 189 10.23 1.52 -17.26
C ARG A 189 10.90 0.56 -16.29
N LEU A 190 10.37 0.50 -15.07
CA LEU A 190 10.79 -0.47 -14.07
C LEU A 190 10.15 -1.84 -14.34
N VAL A 191 10.90 -2.90 -14.05
CA VAL A 191 10.46 -4.29 -14.08
C VAL A 191 11.02 -5.03 -12.86
N ARG A 192 10.36 -6.09 -12.39
CA ARG A 192 10.82 -6.89 -11.24
C ARG A 192 11.64 -8.11 -11.71
N ILE A 193 12.80 -8.34 -11.10
CA ILE A 193 13.71 -9.47 -11.40
C ILE A 193 14.16 -10.16 -10.11
N ASP A 194 14.32 -11.48 -10.08
CA ASP A 194 14.70 -12.23 -8.86
C ASP A 194 13.63 -12.18 -7.76
N PHE A 195 12.96 -13.31 -7.58
CA PHE A 195 11.83 -13.49 -6.65
C PHE A 195 12.16 -14.49 -5.53
N ALA A 196 13.43 -14.84 -5.31
CA ALA A 196 13.83 -15.85 -4.33
C ALA A 196 13.47 -15.47 -2.87
N GLY A 197 13.27 -14.17 -2.61
CA GLY A 197 12.78 -13.61 -1.35
C GLY A 197 11.27 -13.72 -1.14
N SER A 198 10.51 -14.18 -2.14
CA SER A 198 9.06 -14.36 -2.02
C SER A 198 8.68 -15.43 -1.00
N PHE A 199 7.49 -15.25 -0.41
CA PHE A 199 6.88 -16.12 0.59
C PHE A 199 7.66 -16.30 1.90
N ASP A 200 8.77 -15.61 2.12
CA ASP A 200 9.54 -15.78 3.36
C ASP A 200 8.71 -15.38 4.58
N ASN A 201 8.38 -16.35 5.45
CA ASN A 201 7.51 -16.17 6.61
C ASN A 201 6.21 -15.42 6.29
N LEU A 202 5.52 -15.86 5.24
CA LEU A 202 4.28 -15.27 4.75
C LEU A 202 3.22 -15.19 5.87
N THR A 203 2.46 -14.10 5.87
CA THR A 203 1.35 -13.89 6.81
C THR A 203 0.10 -13.44 6.07
N ASP A 204 -1.04 -13.43 6.74
CA ASP A 204 -2.32 -13.01 6.16
C ASP A 204 -2.33 -11.53 5.70
N ASN A 205 -1.44 -10.70 6.23
CA ASN A 205 -1.39 -9.26 5.94
C ASN A 205 -0.11 -8.86 5.20
N ILE A 206 -0.20 -7.86 4.31
CA ILE A 206 0.94 -7.41 3.51
C ILE A 206 1.93 -6.53 4.29
N TYR A 207 1.54 -5.85 5.36
CA TYR A 207 2.43 -5.03 6.22
C TYR A 207 3.43 -4.10 5.48
N PRO A 208 2.99 -3.24 4.53
CA PRO A 208 3.88 -2.41 3.70
C PRO A 208 4.72 -1.40 4.50
N HIS A 209 4.39 -1.15 5.76
CA HIS A 209 5.03 -0.15 6.60
C HIS A 209 5.63 -0.71 7.90
N SER A 210 5.64 -2.03 8.08
CA SER A 210 6.20 -2.61 9.31
C SER A 210 7.70 -2.30 9.41
N ARG A 211 8.14 -1.94 10.62
CA ARG A 211 9.57 -1.89 10.97
C ARG A 211 9.99 -3.17 11.66
N ILE A 212 9.19 -3.58 12.65
CA ILE A 212 9.49 -4.69 13.56
C ILE A 212 9.69 -6.01 12.80
N ARG A 213 8.87 -6.28 11.78
CA ARG A 213 8.96 -7.51 10.96
C ARG A 213 10.20 -7.56 10.05
N HIS A 214 10.93 -6.45 9.96
CA HIS A 214 12.05 -6.28 9.04
C HIS A 214 13.28 -5.72 9.76
N LEU A 215 13.31 -5.87 11.09
CA LEU A 215 14.53 -5.71 11.86
C LEU A 215 15.49 -6.87 11.53
N PRO A 216 16.81 -6.65 11.53
CA PRO A 216 17.78 -7.72 11.37
C PRO A 216 17.46 -8.91 12.28
N GLY A 217 17.40 -10.13 11.72
CA GLY A 217 17.04 -11.36 12.43
C GLY A 217 15.56 -11.73 12.42
N PHE A 218 14.65 -10.81 12.09
CA PHE A 218 13.18 -11.07 12.08
C PHE A 218 12.58 -11.27 10.68
N GLY A 219 13.30 -10.88 9.64
CA GLY A 219 12.86 -11.00 8.24
C GLY A 219 13.73 -10.19 7.28
N PRO A 220 13.46 -10.25 5.97
CA PRO A 220 14.19 -9.44 4.99
C PRO A 220 13.93 -7.96 5.24
N THR A 221 14.92 -7.12 4.96
CA THR A 221 14.79 -5.66 5.03
C THR A 221 13.61 -5.20 4.17
N ASN A 222 12.80 -4.27 4.70
CA ASN A 222 11.66 -3.73 3.96
C ASN A 222 12.11 -2.65 2.96
N HIS A 223 12.63 -3.08 1.81
CA HIS A 223 13.10 -2.16 0.77
C HIS A 223 11.95 -1.36 0.14
N PHE A 224 10.70 -1.81 0.25
CA PHE A 224 9.54 -1.00 -0.14
C PHE A 224 9.56 0.36 0.57
N ARG A 225 9.92 0.42 1.85
CA ARG A 225 9.91 1.69 2.60
C ARG A 225 10.93 2.72 2.11
N GLU A 226 11.96 2.30 1.36
CA GLU A 226 12.99 3.16 0.81
C GLU A 226 12.44 4.04 -0.32
N PHE A 227 11.40 3.58 -1.01
CA PHE A 227 10.76 4.36 -2.06
C PHE A 227 10.09 5.63 -1.50
N PRO A 228 10.02 6.72 -2.29
CA PRO A 228 9.39 7.96 -1.88
C PRO A 228 7.94 7.79 -1.42
N SER A 229 7.54 8.55 -0.40
CA SER A 229 6.15 8.56 0.08
C SER A 229 5.14 9.01 -0.98
N SER A 230 5.58 9.84 -1.94
CA SER A 230 4.78 10.25 -3.09
C SER A 230 4.31 9.07 -3.93
N LEU A 231 5.14 8.02 -4.06
CA LEU A 231 4.80 6.81 -4.81
C LEU A 231 3.99 5.83 -3.96
N ARG A 232 4.32 5.67 -2.67
CA ARG A 232 3.75 4.62 -1.82
C ARG A 232 2.43 4.95 -1.16
N THR A 233 2.22 6.23 -0.83
CA THR A 233 1.14 6.64 0.09
C THR A 233 0.30 7.78 -0.45
N LYS A 234 0.67 8.33 -1.62
CA LYS A 234 0.02 9.49 -2.22
C LYS A 234 -0.19 9.35 -3.73
N ASN A 235 0.05 8.16 -4.29
CA ASN A 235 -0.08 7.90 -5.71
C ASN A 235 -1.43 7.20 -5.98
N PRO A 236 -2.39 7.89 -6.63
CA PRO A 236 -3.67 7.29 -7.02
C PRO A 236 -3.49 6.07 -7.92
N ASP A 237 -2.59 6.12 -8.91
CA ASP A 237 -2.39 5.03 -9.87
C ASP A 237 -1.88 3.75 -9.17
N PHE A 238 -1.07 3.93 -8.13
CA PHE A 238 -0.65 2.81 -7.29
C PHE A 238 -1.82 2.25 -6.47
N ALA A 239 -2.68 3.12 -5.94
CA ALA A 239 -3.90 2.68 -5.25
C ALA A 239 -4.81 1.87 -6.18
N ASP A 240 -5.05 2.35 -7.40
CA ASP A 240 -5.83 1.63 -8.41
C ASP A 240 -5.21 0.28 -8.77
N SER A 241 -3.88 0.24 -8.91
CA SER A 241 -3.16 -1.00 -9.19
C SER A 241 -3.26 -2.02 -8.04
N LEU A 242 -3.27 -1.56 -6.77
CA LEU A 242 -3.51 -2.41 -5.61
C LEU A 242 -4.92 -3.00 -5.61
N LEU A 243 -5.93 -2.19 -5.93
CA LEU A 243 -7.34 -2.61 -6.01
C LEU A 243 -7.60 -3.53 -7.20
N ALA A 244 -6.89 -3.35 -8.32
CA ALA A 244 -6.96 -4.26 -9.46
C ALA A 244 -6.33 -5.61 -9.10
N ALA A 245 -5.13 -5.60 -8.51
CA ALA A 245 -4.43 -6.82 -8.10
C ALA A 245 -5.19 -7.62 -7.04
N SER A 246 -5.95 -6.96 -6.15
CA SER A 246 -6.75 -7.64 -5.13
C SER A 246 -7.94 -8.42 -5.68
N LYS A 247 -8.33 -8.19 -6.94
CA LYS A 247 -9.49 -8.82 -7.58
C LYS A 247 -9.14 -10.05 -8.45
N ILE A 248 -7.86 -10.31 -8.69
CA ILE A 248 -7.41 -11.36 -9.60
C ILE A 248 -7.56 -12.74 -8.94
N ASP A 249 -8.26 -13.69 -9.58
CA ASP A 249 -8.31 -15.06 -9.07
C ASP A 249 -6.98 -15.79 -9.32
N LEU A 250 -6.26 -16.09 -8.24
CA LEU A 250 -4.97 -16.77 -8.27
C LEU A 250 -5.08 -18.30 -8.16
N SER A 251 -6.28 -18.85 -7.93
CA SER A 251 -6.46 -20.27 -7.60
C SER A 251 -5.90 -21.19 -8.70
N LYS A 252 -6.31 -20.95 -9.95
CA LYS A 252 -5.83 -21.72 -11.11
C LYS A 252 -4.32 -21.62 -11.33
N ILE A 253 -3.74 -20.45 -11.04
CA ILE A 253 -2.31 -20.20 -11.23
C ILE A 253 -1.52 -20.94 -10.16
N ILE A 254 -1.99 -20.90 -8.91
CA ILE A 254 -1.37 -21.62 -7.79
C ILE A 254 -1.44 -23.13 -8.05
N ASP A 255 -2.61 -23.66 -8.39
CA ASP A 255 -2.78 -25.10 -8.65
C ASP A 255 -1.83 -25.58 -9.75
N LYS A 256 -1.87 -24.92 -10.92
CA LYS A 256 -0.99 -25.25 -12.05
C LYS A 256 0.49 -25.12 -11.71
N SER A 257 0.86 -24.11 -10.93
CA SER A 257 2.26 -23.88 -10.55
C SER A 257 2.75 -24.94 -9.57
N VAL A 258 1.93 -25.34 -8.60
CA VAL A 258 2.26 -26.43 -7.68
C VAL A 258 2.31 -27.77 -8.40
N ASP A 259 1.41 -28.05 -9.34
CA ASP A 259 1.48 -29.23 -10.20
C ASP A 259 2.70 -29.25 -11.10
N LYS A 260 3.21 -28.07 -11.48
CA LYS A 260 4.48 -27.99 -12.20
C LYS A 260 5.64 -28.34 -11.28
N LEU A 261 5.62 -27.93 -10.01
CA LEU A 261 6.66 -28.26 -9.02
C LEU A 261 6.81 -29.77 -8.82
N THR A 262 5.71 -30.53 -8.77
CA THR A 262 5.74 -31.98 -8.59
C THR A 262 6.43 -32.73 -9.74
N LYS A 263 6.66 -32.08 -10.89
CA LYS A 263 7.42 -32.66 -12.01
C LYS A 263 8.94 -32.57 -11.81
N TYR A 264 9.41 -31.64 -10.97
CA TYR A 264 10.85 -31.38 -10.78
C TYR A 264 11.31 -31.74 -9.36
N TYR A 265 10.46 -31.56 -8.36
CA TYR A 265 10.83 -31.69 -6.96
C TYR A 265 10.15 -32.87 -6.28
N SER A 266 10.84 -33.46 -5.30
CA SER A 266 10.27 -34.41 -4.36
C SER A 266 9.17 -33.76 -3.50
N ASN A 267 8.26 -34.58 -2.96
CA ASN A 267 7.24 -34.09 -2.03
C ASN A 267 7.90 -33.48 -0.77
N GLU A 268 9.04 -34.02 -0.34
CA GLU A 268 9.80 -33.52 0.80
C GLU A 268 10.34 -32.11 0.55
N ALA A 269 10.91 -31.82 -0.62
CA ALA A 269 11.39 -30.47 -0.95
C ALA A 269 10.24 -29.46 -1.02
N ILE A 270 9.09 -29.85 -1.58
CA ILE A 270 7.89 -29.00 -1.65
C ILE A 270 7.34 -28.75 -0.22
N ALA A 271 7.35 -29.77 0.64
CA ALA A 271 6.98 -29.64 2.05
C ALA A 271 7.93 -28.70 2.82
N LYS A 272 9.25 -28.81 2.61
CA LYS A 272 10.24 -27.88 3.19
C LYS A 272 10.04 -26.44 2.71
N PHE A 273 9.64 -26.24 1.46
CA PHE A 273 9.21 -24.92 0.99
C PHE A 273 7.99 -24.43 1.77
N ALA A 274 6.94 -25.25 1.92
CA ALA A 274 5.73 -24.86 2.64
C ALA A 274 5.98 -24.52 4.12
N GLN A 275 6.86 -25.27 4.79
CA GLN A 275 7.30 -24.98 6.16
C GLN A 275 8.00 -23.63 6.29
N ARG A 276 8.90 -23.30 5.35
CA ARG A 276 9.53 -21.97 5.30
C ARG A 276 8.53 -20.87 4.96
N ALA A 277 7.65 -21.13 3.99
CA ALA A 277 6.74 -20.14 3.47
C ALA A 277 5.63 -19.79 4.46
N MET A 278 5.07 -20.81 5.11
CA MET A 278 3.87 -20.74 5.94
C MET A 278 4.10 -21.50 7.27
N PRO A 279 5.08 -21.08 8.09
CA PRO A 279 5.51 -21.85 9.25
C PRO A 279 4.41 -22.07 10.28
N LYS A 280 3.46 -21.13 10.41
CA LYS A 280 2.32 -21.25 11.34
C LYS A 280 1.40 -22.43 10.99
N GLN A 281 1.29 -22.76 9.71
CA GLN A 281 0.43 -23.80 9.18
C GLN A 281 1.11 -25.17 9.17
N PHE A 282 2.44 -25.21 8.96
CA PHE A 282 3.14 -26.46 8.63
C PHE A 282 4.21 -26.91 9.62
N ASN A 283 4.78 -26.03 10.47
CA ASN A 283 5.87 -26.45 11.37
C ASN A 283 5.41 -27.34 12.54
N LYS A 284 4.11 -27.33 12.86
CA LYS A 284 3.54 -28.12 13.97
C LYS A 284 2.83 -29.39 13.48
N LYS A 285 2.86 -29.70 12.19
CA LYS A 285 2.21 -30.89 11.67
C LYS A 285 3.03 -32.13 12.01
N SER A 286 2.36 -33.14 12.55
CA SER A 286 2.94 -34.45 12.88
C SER A 286 2.89 -35.44 11.71
N HIS A 287 2.07 -35.16 10.70
CA HIS A 287 1.91 -35.99 9.50
C HIS A 287 2.67 -35.43 8.29
N ALA A 288 2.81 -36.26 7.25
CA ALA A 288 3.40 -35.86 5.98
C ALA A 288 2.54 -34.78 5.30
N ILE A 289 3.16 -33.66 4.94
CA ILE A 289 2.49 -32.53 4.28
C ILE A 289 2.21 -32.89 2.82
N THR A 290 0.94 -32.84 2.41
CA THR A 290 0.54 -33.15 1.02
C THR A 290 0.55 -31.91 0.13
N THR A 291 0.62 -32.11 -1.18
CA THR A 291 0.56 -31.03 -2.17
C THR A 291 -0.76 -30.27 -2.15
N GLU A 292 -1.85 -30.97 -1.87
CA GLU A 292 -3.22 -30.48 -1.78
C GLU A 292 -3.38 -29.55 -0.57
N GLU A 293 -2.81 -29.94 0.58
CA GLU A 293 -2.78 -29.07 1.75
C GLU A 293 -2.00 -27.77 1.49
N ILE A 294 -0.90 -27.85 0.74
CA ILE A 294 -0.07 -26.69 0.37
C ILE A 294 -0.85 -25.77 -0.57
N LYS A 295 -1.49 -26.30 -1.61
CA LYS A 295 -2.34 -25.53 -2.54
C LYS A 295 -3.44 -24.80 -1.77
N ALA A 296 -4.23 -25.54 -0.99
CA ALA A 296 -5.36 -24.99 -0.23
C ALA A 296 -4.89 -23.88 0.74
N SER A 297 -3.80 -24.12 1.48
CA SER A 297 -3.27 -23.13 2.43
C SER A 297 -2.72 -21.90 1.74
N LEU A 298 -2.01 -22.05 0.62
CA LEU A 298 -1.47 -20.93 -0.13
C LEU A 298 -2.60 -20.08 -0.76
N ILE A 299 -3.64 -20.72 -1.30
CA ILE A 299 -4.83 -20.03 -1.83
C ILE A 299 -5.52 -19.22 -0.72
N ASP A 300 -5.75 -19.82 0.46
CA ASP A 300 -6.35 -19.13 1.60
C ASP A 300 -5.54 -17.90 2.03
N ILE A 301 -4.22 -18.06 2.22
CA ILE A 301 -3.35 -16.94 2.61
C ILE A 301 -3.31 -15.87 1.51
N MET A 302 -3.24 -16.25 0.23
CA MET A 302 -3.28 -15.27 -0.87
C MET A 302 -4.58 -14.47 -0.86
N LYS A 303 -5.74 -15.10 -0.66
CA LYS A 303 -7.04 -14.41 -0.55
C LYS A 303 -7.04 -13.41 0.61
N LYS A 304 -6.55 -13.80 1.79
CA LYS A 304 -6.43 -12.89 2.94
C LYS A 304 -5.49 -11.71 2.65
N ARG A 305 -4.38 -11.97 1.96
CA ARG A 305 -3.43 -10.93 1.55
C ARG A 305 -4.02 -10.02 0.48
N GLN A 306 -4.88 -10.52 -0.42
CA GLN A 306 -5.61 -9.69 -1.38
C GLN A 306 -6.58 -8.74 -0.68
N VAL A 307 -7.27 -9.18 0.37
CA VAL A 307 -8.06 -8.28 1.22
C VAL A 307 -7.17 -7.22 1.86
N SER A 308 -6.03 -7.61 2.43
CA SER A 308 -5.05 -6.67 3.01
C SER A 308 -4.49 -5.68 1.97
N LEU A 309 -4.30 -6.12 0.72
CA LEU A 309 -3.86 -5.30 -0.42
C LEU A 309 -4.94 -4.29 -0.82
N GLN A 310 -6.20 -4.72 -0.87
CA GLN A 310 -7.36 -3.86 -1.14
C GLN A 310 -7.50 -2.78 -0.07
N GLU A 311 -7.45 -3.15 1.21
CA GLU A 311 -7.52 -2.22 2.33
C GLU A 311 -6.42 -1.15 2.26
N TYR A 312 -5.22 -1.55 1.84
CA TYR A 312 -4.12 -0.61 1.64
C TYR A 312 -4.35 0.33 0.45
N GLY A 313 -4.88 -0.17 -0.66
CA GLY A 313 -5.30 0.66 -1.80
C GLY A 313 -6.35 1.70 -1.38
N LEU A 314 -7.36 1.28 -0.61
CA LEU A 314 -8.40 2.18 -0.08
C LEU A 314 -7.84 3.22 0.89
N GLU A 315 -6.88 2.84 1.74
CA GLU A 315 -6.18 3.78 2.63
C GLU A 315 -5.47 4.88 1.81
N ILE A 316 -4.81 4.53 0.70
CA ILE A 316 -4.16 5.50 -0.18
C ILE A 316 -5.21 6.40 -0.85
N LYS A 317 -6.29 5.83 -1.41
CA LYS A 317 -7.36 6.63 -2.02
C LYS A 317 -7.92 7.65 -1.04
N ILE A 318 -8.31 7.22 0.16
CA ILE A 318 -8.81 8.13 1.20
C ILE A 318 -7.81 9.25 1.51
N ASN A 319 -6.52 8.92 1.63
CA ASN A 319 -5.47 9.92 1.87
C ASN A 319 -5.34 10.97 0.74
N THR A 320 -5.68 10.60 -0.49
CA THR A 320 -5.69 11.52 -1.66
C THR A 320 -6.93 12.40 -1.72
N LEU A 321 -8.04 11.99 -1.10
CA LEU A 321 -9.28 12.78 -1.02
C LEU A 321 -9.22 13.91 0.03
N ILE A 322 -8.18 13.92 0.87
CA ILE A 322 -7.96 14.91 1.92
C ILE A 322 -6.91 15.91 1.45
N SER A 323 -7.34 17.14 1.15
CA SER A 323 -6.45 18.26 0.82
C SER A 323 -6.34 19.24 1.99
N LYS A 324 -5.23 20.00 2.04
CA LYS A 324 -5.12 21.17 2.92
C LYS A 324 -5.62 22.36 2.12
N LYS A 325 -6.67 23.05 2.59
CA LYS A 325 -7.25 24.19 1.87
C LYS A 325 -6.48 25.49 2.12
N TYR A 326 -5.87 25.63 3.30
CA TYR A 326 -5.14 26.82 3.73
C TYR A 326 -3.84 26.48 4.47
N SER A 327 -2.97 27.49 4.67
CA SER A 327 -1.90 27.46 5.68
C SER A 327 -2.53 27.40 7.08
N PHE A 328 -2.97 26.18 7.44
CA PHE A 328 -3.50 25.81 8.74
C PHE A 328 -4.87 26.45 9.10
N PRO A 329 -5.85 25.71 9.67
CA PRO A 329 -5.96 24.27 9.89
C PRO A 329 -7.14 23.59 9.14
N TYR A 330 -7.62 24.15 8.03
CA TYR A 330 -8.77 23.58 7.30
C TYR A 330 -8.34 22.46 6.35
N TYR A 331 -8.95 21.29 6.55
CA TYR A 331 -8.90 20.19 5.60
C TYR A 331 -10.16 20.19 4.77
N GLU A 332 -10.00 19.93 3.49
CA GLU A 332 -11.12 19.71 2.59
C GLU A 332 -11.13 18.23 2.20
N VAL A 333 -12.26 17.59 2.47
CA VAL A 333 -12.56 16.25 2.01
C VAL A 333 -13.38 16.38 0.74
N LYS A 334 -12.90 15.79 -0.34
CA LYS A 334 -13.65 15.71 -1.60
C LYS A 334 -14.87 14.78 -1.43
N LYS A 335 -15.98 15.34 -0.96
CA LYS A 335 -17.17 14.59 -0.53
C LYS A 335 -17.75 13.69 -1.61
N GLN A 336 -17.83 14.17 -2.86
CA GLN A 336 -18.41 13.38 -3.95
C GLN A 336 -17.55 12.15 -4.29
N GLU A 337 -16.24 12.32 -4.41
CA GLU A 337 -15.30 11.21 -4.65
C GLU A 337 -15.32 10.20 -3.47
N LEU A 338 -15.43 10.70 -2.22
CA LEU A 338 -15.57 9.85 -1.04
C LEU A 338 -16.90 9.08 -1.03
N LYS A 339 -18.01 9.73 -1.41
CA LYS A 339 -19.33 9.11 -1.52
C LYS A 339 -19.31 7.97 -2.54
N THR A 340 -18.68 8.17 -3.69
CA THR A 340 -18.46 7.11 -4.69
C THR A 340 -17.67 5.95 -4.10
N LEU A 341 -16.57 6.24 -3.39
CA LEU A 341 -15.76 5.19 -2.77
C LEU A 341 -16.53 4.39 -1.70
N ILE A 342 -17.40 5.05 -0.92
CA ILE A 342 -18.28 4.39 0.06
C ILE A 342 -19.29 3.47 -0.63
N LYS A 343 -19.90 3.92 -1.74
CA LYS A 343 -20.82 3.10 -2.54
C LYS A 343 -20.13 1.87 -3.14
N GLU A 344 -18.88 2.00 -3.58
CA GLU A 344 -18.12 0.90 -4.17
C GLU A 344 -17.61 -0.11 -3.13
N TYR A 345 -17.34 0.32 -1.91
CA TYR A 345 -16.70 -0.51 -0.88
C TYR A 345 -17.40 -0.42 0.50
N PRO A 346 -18.72 -0.65 0.59
CA PRO A 346 -19.50 -0.40 1.81
C PRO A 346 -18.93 -1.13 3.04
N ASP A 347 -18.59 -2.42 2.91
CA ASP A 347 -18.06 -3.25 3.99
C ASP A 347 -16.78 -2.68 4.62
N TYR A 348 -15.92 -2.05 3.82
CA TYR A 348 -14.69 -1.44 4.30
C TYR A 348 -14.99 -0.24 5.21
N PHE A 349 -15.90 0.63 4.77
CA PHE A 349 -16.30 1.80 5.54
C PHE A 349 -17.13 1.44 6.77
N GLU A 350 -17.96 0.40 6.68
CA GLU A 350 -18.66 -0.15 7.84
C GLU A 350 -17.67 -0.64 8.91
N LYS A 351 -16.62 -1.38 8.53
CA LYS A 351 -15.56 -1.79 9.47
C LYS A 351 -14.88 -0.59 10.13
N ILE A 352 -14.66 0.51 9.40
CA ILE A 352 -14.09 1.75 9.95
C ILE A 352 -15.05 2.39 10.97
N LEU A 353 -16.34 2.49 10.64
CA LEU A 353 -17.35 3.07 11.51
C LEU A 353 -17.58 2.23 12.77
N ASN A 354 -17.60 0.91 12.64
CA ASN A 354 -17.73 -0.01 13.76
C ASN A 354 -16.52 0.10 14.71
N TYR A 355 -15.30 0.28 14.17
CA TYR A 355 -14.12 0.55 15.01
C TYR A 355 -14.20 1.87 15.74
N ALA A 356 -14.70 2.92 15.09
CA ALA A 356 -14.87 4.22 15.72
C ALA A 356 -15.86 4.15 16.90
N LYS A 357 -16.91 3.32 16.79
CA LYS A 357 -17.94 3.14 17.84
C LYS A 357 -17.48 2.24 18.99
N SER A 358 -16.93 1.06 18.68
CA SER A 358 -16.68 0.02 19.70
C SER A 358 -15.26 0.00 20.24
N LYS A 359 -14.29 0.60 19.54
CA LYS A 359 -12.84 0.40 19.74
C LYS A 359 -12.38 -1.09 19.77
N ASN A 360 -13.27 -2.04 19.45
CA ASN A 360 -13.03 -3.47 19.56
C ASN A 360 -12.84 -4.09 18.17
N GLY A 361 -11.70 -4.76 17.98
CA GLY A 361 -11.46 -5.77 16.94
C GLY A 361 -11.58 -5.37 15.45
N SER A 362 -11.91 -4.12 15.15
CA SER A 362 -12.29 -3.66 13.80
C SER A 362 -11.22 -2.77 13.15
N LEU A 363 -11.45 -2.35 11.89
CA LEU A 363 -10.43 -1.69 11.08
C LEU A 363 -10.17 -0.25 11.54
N LYS A 364 -9.01 0.00 12.14
CA LYS A 364 -8.57 1.35 12.50
C LYS A 364 -8.20 2.14 11.24
N LEU A 365 -8.91 3.24 10.98
CA LEU A 365 -8.49 4.24 10.00
C LEU A 365 -7.09 4.75 10.35
N LYS A 366 -6.14 4.49 9.45
CA LYS A 366 -4.74 4.93 9.50
C LYS A 366 -4.57 6.12 8.57
N LEU A 367 -4.81 7.31 9.09
CA LEU A 367 -4.28 8.51 8.46
C LEU A 367 -2.89 8.74 9.03
N ARG A 368 -1.87 8.94 8.18
CA ARG A 368 -0.69 9.64 8.68
C ARG A 368 -1.15 11.05 8.97
N ASP A 369 -1.16 11.42 10.24
CA ASP A 369 -1.40 12.79 10.65
C ASP A 369 -0.55 13.70 9.78
N LYS A 370 -1.18 14.39 8.82
CA LYS A 370 -0.56 15.49 8.05
C LYS A 370 -0.28 16.70 8.98
N VAL A 371 -0.46 16.50 10.29
CA VAL A 371 -0.28 17.40 11.41
C VAL A 371 1.20 17.44 11.76
N THR A 372 1.96 18.28 11.06
CA THR A 372 3.40 18.44 11.28
C THR A 372 3.74 19.45 12.37
N THR A 373 2.78 20.18 12.93
CA THR A 373 3.08 21.22 13.93
C THR A 373 2.57 20.86 15.32
N ASN A 374 3.41 21.10 16.33
CA ASN A 374 3.09 20.89 17.75
C ASN A 374 1.81 21.65 18.14
N PHE A 375 1.60 22.85 17.57
CA PHE A 375 0.41 23.65 17.84
C PHE A 375 -0.91 22.94 17.47
N ALA A 376 -0.97 22.19 16.36
CA ALA A 376 -2.18 21.44 16.02
C ALA A 376 -2.44 20.32 17.02
N ARG A 377 -1.39 19.60 17.44
CA ARG A 377 -1.52 18.57 18.48
C ARG A 377 -2.03 19.18 19.78
N ILE A 378 -1.55 20.36 20.14
CA ILE A 378 -2.03 21.10 21.32
C ILE A 378 -3.51 21.45 21.18
N LEU A 379 -3.95 21.98 20.03
CA LEU A 379 -5.37 22.28 19.79
C LEU A 379 -6.26 21.01 19.77
N GLU A 380 -5.75 19.89 19.26
CA GLU A 380 -6.42 18.58 19.33
C GLU A 380 -6.52 18.09 20.79
N ILE A 381 -5.45 18.21 21.58
CA ILE A 381 -5.42 17.83 23.00
C ILE A 381 -6.44 18.64 23.81
N PHE A 382 -6.59 19.93 23.51
CA PHE A 382 -7.55 20.79 24.22
C PHE A 382 -9.01 20.60 23.74
N CYS A 383 -9.30 19.63 22.88
CA CYS A 383 -10.63 19.42 22.28
C CYS A 383 -11.18 20.65 21.54
N ILE A 384 -10.34 21.67 21.29
CA ILE A 384 -10.70 22.85 20.52
C ILE A 384 -10.87 22.46 19.04
N ARG A 385 -10.31 21.31 18.62
CA ARG A 385 -10.24 20.89 17.23
C ARG A 385 -10.44 19.39 17.04
N ASP A 386 -11.29 19.06 16.07
CA ASP A 386 -11.36 17.72 15.51
C ASP A 386 -10.09 17.40 14.72
N SER A 387 -9.43 16.30 15.07
CA SER A 387 -8.37 15.74 14.24
C SER A 387 -8.88 15.50 12.81
N VAL A 388 -7.99 15.48 11.81
CA VAL A 388 -8.34 15.09 10.42
C VAL A 388 -9.17 13.81 10.42
N LYS A 389 -8.78 12.88 11.31
CA LYS A 389 -9.43 11.59 11.49
C LYS A 389 -10.86 11.73 11.99
N THR A 390 -11.11 12.57 13.00
CA THR A 390 -12.45 12.82 13.53
C THR A 390 -13.34 13.47 12.47
N HIS A 391 -12.83 14.48 11.76
CA HIS A 391 -13.57 15.14 10.69
C HIS A 391 -13.91 14.17 9.53
N LEU A 392 -12.95 13.33 9.13
CA LEU A 392 -13.20 12.31 8.12
C LEU A 392 -14.24 11.29 8.60
N LEU A 393 -14.17 10.83 9.85
CA LEU A 393 -15.15 9.89 10.40
C LEU A 393 -16.57 10.50 10.40
N LYS A 394 -16.72 11.75 10.83
CA LYS A 394 -18.01 12.47 10.75
C LYS A 394 -18.52 12.54 9.31
N THR A 395 -17.64 12.84 8.37
CA THR A 395 -17.98 12.90 6.94
C THR A 395 -18.40 11.52 6.38
N ILE A 396 -17.69 10.45 6.74
CA ILE A 396 -18.04 9.08 6.34
C ILE A 396 -19.41 8.70 6.92
N THR A 397 -19.68 9.00 8.20
CA THR A 397 -20.97 8.71 8.83
C THR A 397 -22.12 9.41 8.10
N SER A 398 -22.01 10.72 7.88
CA SER A 398 -23.04 11.50 7.18
C SER A 398 -23.26 10.99 5.75
N LEU A 399 -22.19 10.74 4.98
CA LEU A 399 -22.34 10.21 3.62
C LEU A 399 -22.94 8.80 3.59
N ASN A 400 -22.64 7.96 4.59
CA ASN A 400 -23.21 6.63 4.70
C ASN A 400 -24.70 6.67 5.05
N GLU A 401 -25.13 7.64 5.87
CA GLU A 401 -26.55 7.91 6.14
C GLU A 401 -27.27 8.41 4.87
N ASP A 402 -26.67 9.35 4.13
CA ASP A 402 -27.21 9.82 2.85
C ASP A 402 -27.39 8.66 1.85
N ILE A 403 -26.40 7.76 1.74
CA ILE A 403 -26.47 6.59 0.84
C ILE A 403 -27.59 5.64 1.26
N LYS A 404 -27.79 5.41 2.57
CA LYS A 404 -28.89 4.59 3.07
C LYS A 404 -30.25 5.21 2.78
N TYR A 405 -30.37 6.53 2.93
CA TYR A 405 -31.59 7.26 2.60
C TYR A 405 -31.90 7.19 1.10
N GLU A 406 -30.91 7.38 0.22
CA GLU A 406 -31.04 7.22 -1.24
C GLU A 406 -31.54 5.81 -1.62
N SER A 407 -30.98 4.76 -1.02
CA SER A 407 -31.41 3.37 -1.26
C SER A 407 -32.85 3.11 -0.81
N ASN A 408 -33.26 3.66 0.33
CA ASN A 408 -34.63 3.50 0.84
C ASN A 408 -35.66 4.22 -0.05
N LEU A 409 -35.33 5.40 -0.56
CA LEU A 409 -36.15 6.13 -1.52
C LEU A 409 -36.33 5.35 -2.84
N ALA A 410 -35.24 4.78 -3.37
CA ALA A 410 -35.30 3.97 -4.58
C ALA A 410 -36.23 2.74 -4.38
N ASN A 411 -36.07 2.03 -3.27
CA ASN A 411 -36.91 0.87 -2.94
C ASN A 411 -38.38 1.25 -2.71
N SER A 412 -38.66 2.43 -2.14
CA SER A 412 -40.03 2.91 -1.97
C SER A 412 -40.67 3.31 -3.29
N SER A 413 -39.93 3.94 -4.20
CA SER A 413 -40.44 4.29 -5.54
C SER A 413 -40.75 3.04 -6.37
N ASP A 414 -39.99 1.97 -6.23
CA ASP A 414 -40.26 0.72 -6.93
C ASP A 414 -41.50 -0.01 -6.38
N LYS A 415 -41.76 0.09 -5.07
CA LYS A 415 -43.01 -0.42 -4.48
C LYS A 415 -44.24 0.33 -5.00
N ILE A 416 -44.18 1.67 -5.09
CA ILE A 416 -45.30 2.49 -5.61
C ILE A 416 -45.60 2.18 -7.09
N LYS A 417 -44.58 1.81 -7.88
CA LYS A 417 -44.79 1.40 -9.29
C LYS A 417 -45.40 0.01 -9.43
N ASN A 418 -45.20 -0.88 -8.46
CA ASN A 418 -45.71 -2.25 -8.49
C ASN A 418 -47.07 -2.42 -7.78
N GLU A 419 -47.43 -1.52 -6.87
CA GLU A 419 -48.78 -1.47 -6.29
C GLU A 419 -49.75 -0.78 -7.26
N SER A 420 -50.37 -1.63 -8.08
CA SER A 420 -51.70 -1.49 -8.70
C SER A 420 -52.29 -0.07 -8.79
N LYS A 421 -52.34 0.45 -10.02
CA LYS A 421 -53.16 1.60 -10.50
C LYS A 421 -54.20 2.07 -9.46
N PRO A 422 -53.90 3.08 -8.62
CA PRO A 422 -54.90 3.61 -7.72
C PRO A 422 -55.87 4.43 -8.56
N LYS A 423 -57.16 4.09 -8.46
CA LYS A 423 -58.27 4.90 -8.95
C LYS A 423 -58.06 6.34 -8.49
N SER A 424 -58.18 7.27 -9.44
CA SER A 424 -57.93 8.70 -9.28
C SER A 424 -58.59 9.26 -8.01
N VAL A 425 -57.80 9.56 -7.00
CA VAL A 425 -58.22 10.44 -5.90
C VAL A 425 -57.39 11.71 -6.01
N LYS A 426 -58.10 12.81 -6.32
CA LYS A 426 -57.56 14.17 -6.39
C LYS A 426 -56.89 14.48 -5.07
N THR A 427 -55.56 14.60 -5.07
CA THR A 427 -54.79 15.03 -3.90
C THR A 427 -54.33 16.47 -4.10
N ASP A 428 -54.66 17.27 -3.09
CA ASP A 428 -54.47 18.71 -3.00
C ASP A 428 -52.99 19.11 -3.07
N ARG A 429 -52.68 20.03 -3.98
CA ARG A 429 -51.33 20.57 -4.23
C ARG A 429 -50.84 21.57 -3.15
N TYR A 430 -51.43 21.60 -1.97
CA TYR A 430 -51.10 22.62 -0.96
C TYR A 430 -49.92 22.26 -0.04
N GLY A 431 -49.60 20.97 0.16
CA GLY A 431 -48.56 20.57 1.13
C GLY A 431 -47.11 20.83 0.69
N THR A 432 -46.83 20.97 -0.61
CA THR A 432 -45.44 21.11 -1.10
C THR A 432 -44.91 22.54 -1.03
N ARG A 433 -45.80 23.55 -0.91
CA ARG A 433 -45.39 24.97 -0.90
C ARG A 433 -44.93 25.43 0.47
N GLU A 434 -45.55 24.95 1.55
CA GLU A 434 -45.17 25.27 2.93
C GLU A 434 -43.74 24.82 3.28
N TYR A 435 -43.28 23.70 2.72
CA TYR A 435 -41.94 23.19 2.95
C TYR A 435 -40.85 24.05 2.27
N VAL A 436 -41.13 24.52 1.04
CA VAL A 436 -40.22 25.40 0.30
C VAL A 436 -40.15 26.78 0.95
N ASP A 437 -41.29 27.35 1.36
CA ASP A 437 -41.36 28.65 2.03
C ASP A 437 -40.67 28.62 3.40
N SER A 438 -40.73 27.49 4.12
CA SER A 438 -40.03 27.30 5.40
C SER A 438 -38.51 27.21 5.20
N LEU A 439 -38.04 26.56 4.13
CA LEU A 439 -36.62 26.50 3.78
C LEU A 439 -36.09 27.87 3.37
N GLU A 440 -36.83 28.64 2.57
CA GLU A 440 -36.43 30.01 2.20
C GLU A 440 -36.40 30.94 3.42
N LYS A 441 -37.39 30.86 4.32
CA LYS A 441 -37.36 31.61 5.59
C LYS A 441 -36.16 31.23 6.45
N PHE A 442 -35.79 29.96 6.50
CA PHE A 442 -34.61 29.50 7.23
C PHE A 442 -33.31 30.03 6.61
N TYR A 443 -33.21 30.06 5.28
CA TYR A 443 -32.06 30.64 4.57
C TYR A 443 -31.97 32.17 4.72
N GLN A 444 -33.10 32.88 4.78
CA GLN A 444 -33.10 34.34 4.97
C GLN A 444 -32.89 34.76 6.42
N ALA A 445 -33.35 33.96 7.40
CA ALA A 445 -33.15 34.25 8.82
C ALA A 445 -31.75 33.83 9.33
N GLY A 446 -31.16 32.79 8.72
CA GLY A 446 -29.81 32.32 9.02
C GLY A 446 -28.75 33.12 8.25
N GLY A 447 -28.59 34.40 8.57
CA GLY A 447 -27.47 35.22 8.09
C GLY A 447 -26.15 34.50 8.38
N ILE A 448 -25.32 34.34 7.35
CA ILE A 448 -24.05 33.58 7.37
C ILE A 448 -22.96 34.27 8.23
N ASP A 449 -23.30 35.31 8.99
CA ASP A 449 -22.32 36.15 9.70
C ASP A 449 -22.14 35.82 11.20
N ASP A 450 -22.91 34.88 11.78
CA ASP A 450 -22.75 34.50 13.20
C ASP A 450 -21.90 33.23 13.44
N VAL A 451 -21.25 32.70 12.40
CA VAL A 451 -20.06 31.88 12.66
C VAL A 451 -18.96 32.84 13.08
N VAL A 452 -18.76 32.96 14.39
CA VAL A 452 -17.63 33.63 15.03
C VAL A 452 -16.32 33.00 14.54
N CYS A 453 -15.93 33.34 13.33
CA CYS A 453 -14.61 33.13 12.79
C CYS A 453 -13.71 34.10 13.55
N VAL A 454 -13.07 33.60 14.59
CA VAL A 454 -11.85 34.21 15.12
C VAL A 454 -10.84 34.18 13.99
N THR A 455 -10.89 35.21 13.15
CA THR A 455 -9.96 35.40 12.05
C THR A 455 -8.58 35.69 12.64
N PRO A 456 -7.49 35.16 12.06
CA PRO A 456 -6.12 35.40 12.54
C PRO A 456 -5.74 36.89 12.63
N SER A 457 -6.49 37.79 11.98
CA SER A 457 -6.37 39.24 12.14
C SER A 457 -6.58 39.69 13.59
N LYS A 458 -7.49 39.07 14.35
CA LYS A 458 -7.68 39.37 15.79
C LYS A 458 -6.56 38.84 16.69
N LEU A 459 -5.66 38.01 16.16
CA LEU A 459 -4.50 37.49 16.90
C LEU A 459 -3.19 38.22 16.55
N GLY A 460 -3.21 39.24 15.68
CA GLY A 460 -2.00 40.03 15.37
C GLY A 460 -0.88 39.26 14.66
N LEU A 461 -1.14 38.04 14.17
CA LEU A 461 -0.11 37.12 13.66
C LEU A 461 0.17 37.25 12.15
N MET A 462 -0.47 38.17 11.43
CA MET A 462 -0.25 38.31 9.98
C MET A 462 1.13 38.85 9.62
N SER A 463 1.79 39.63 10.48
CA SER A 463 3.06 40.27 10.13
C SER A 463 4.24 39.29 9.98
N LYS A 464 4.16 38.05 10.50
CA LYS A 464 5.25 37.07 10.40
C LYS A 464 5.04 35.97 9.36
N ALA A 465 3.89 35.92 8.66
CA ALA A 465 3.63 34.89 7.66
C ALA A 465 4.34 35.10 6.30
N LYS A 466 5.02 36.24 6.11
CA LYS A 466 5.77 36.53 4.87
C LYS A 466 7.25 36.12 4.89
N GLN A 467 7.75 35.50 5.96
CA GLN A 467 9.15 35.05 6.01
C GLN A 467 9.25 33.54 5.85
N GLU A 468 9.85 33.14 4.75
CA GLU A 468 10.00 31.79 4.23
C GLU A 468 10.71 30.83 5.21
N ASP A 469 10.02 29.72 5.49
CA ASP A 469 10.48 28.32 5.65
C ASP A 469 11.73 27.93 6.48
N GLN A 470 12.34 28.81 7.26
CA GLN A 470 13.41 28.41 8.20
C GLN A 470 13.34 29.14 9.54
N ASP A 471 12.43 28.71 10.43
CA ASP A 471 12.65 28.68 11.91
C ASP A 471 11.35 28.38 12.72
N LEU A 472 10.46 27.51 12.21
CA LEU A 472 9.23 27.09 12.92
C LEU A 472 9.45 26.27 14.22
N LEU A 473 10.64 26.33 14.82
CA LEU A 473 10.95 25.69 16.10
C LEU A 473 11.45 26.65 17.19
N LYS A 474 11.51 27.96 16.95
CA LYS A 474 11.76 28.93 18.03
C LYS A 474 10.45 29.59 18.43
N LEU A 475 9.68 28.90 19.27
CA LEU A 475 8.68 29.59 20.09
C LEU A 475 9.46 30.52 21.02
N ASP A 476 9.22 31.82 20.91
CA ASP A 476 9.87 32.77 21.79
C ASP A 476 9.22 32.76 23.18
N ALA A 477 9.82 33.50 24.12
CA ALA A 477 9.32 33.57 25.49
C ALA A 477 7.89 34.14 25.57
N GLU A 478 7.49 34.96 24.59
CA GLU A 478 6.18 35.60 24.56
C GLU A 478 5.11 34.59 24.11
N ASP A 479 5.40 33.76 23.11
CA ASP A 479 4.56 32.63 22.70
C ASP A 479 4.31 31.68 23.88
N LEU A 480 5.36 31.34 24.63
CA LEU A 480 5.28 30.47 25.81
C LEU A 480 4.44 31.11 26.93
N LYS A 481 4.60 32.42 27.15
CA LYS A 481 3.79 33.19 28.12
C LYS A 481 2.32 33.20 27.74
N HIS A 482 2.01 33.37 26.44
CA HIS A 482 0.64 33.37 25.95
C HIS A 482 -0.04 32.00 26.12
N ILE A 483 0.69 30.91 25.82
CA ILE A 483 0.22 29.54 26.04
C ILE A 483 -0.04 29.28 27.53
N LYS A 484 0.84 29.76 28.42
CA LYS A 484 0.68 29.62 29.87
C LYS A 484 -0.57 30.36 30.38
N ASN A 485 -0.79 31.60 29.95
CA ASN A 485 -1.97 32.38 30.33
C ASN A 485 -3.28 31.73 29.85
N LEU A 486 -3.30 31.15 28.64
CA LEU A 486 -4.45 30.40 28.13
C LEU A 486 -4.75 29.16 28.99
N LYS A 487 -3.71 28.43 29.41
CA LYS A 487 -3.86 27.28 30.30
C LYS A 487 -4.46 27.69 31.65
N GLU A 488 -4.00 28.79 32.24
CA GLU A 488 -4.51 29.28 33.53
C GLU A 488 -5.98 29.71 33.44
N LYS A 489 -6.36 30.44 32.38
CA LYS A 489 -7.77 30.86 32.17
C LYS A 489 -8.73 29.69 31.96
N LEU A 490 -8.29 28.61 31.31
CA LEU A 490 -9.11 27.44 31.06
C LEU A 490 -9.20 26.49 32.27
N MET A 491 -8.17 26.50 33.13
CA MET A 491 -8.09 25.63 34.30
C MET A 491 -8.71 26.24 35.56
N THR A 492 -8.99 27.55 35.59
CA THR A 492 -9.78 28.14 36.67
C THR A 492 -11.19 27.56 36.63
N PRO A 493 -11.59 26.73 37.62
CA PRO A 493 -12.92 26.15 37.64
C PRO A 493 -13.92 27.30 37.72
N THR A 494 -14.76 27.43 36.70
CA THR A 494 -15.90 28.35 36.73
C THR A 494 -16.70 28.00 37.98
N LYS A 495 -16.67 28.88 39.00
CA LYS A 495 -17.50 28.74 40.19
C LYS A 495 -18.93 28.56 39.70
N ILE A 496 -19.46 27.35 39.84
CA ILE A 496 -20.88 27.07 39.64
C ILE A 496 -21.58 27.83 40.76
N THR A 497 -22.08 29.01 40.44
CA THR A 497 -22.97 29.77 41.32
C THR A 497 -24.21 28.91 41.56
N GLU A 498 -24.51 28.61 42.82
CA GLU A 498 -25.59 27.73 43.30
C GLU A 498 -27.02 28.19 42.94
N SER A 499 -27.18 29.23 42.13
CA SER A 499 -28.48 29.79 41.74
C SER A 499 -29.17 29.09 40.56
N SER A 500 -28.68 27.95 40.06
CA SER A 500 -29.35 27.21 38.97
C SER A 500 -29.80 25.78 39.31
N ILE A 501 -29.89 25.40 40.59
CA ILE A 501 -30.49 24.13 41.03
C ILE A 501 -31.78 24.40 41.82
N PHE A 502 -32.74 25.09 41.21
CA PHE A 502 -34.12 25.10 41.67
C PHE A 502 -35.05 25.26 40.47
N LEU A 503 -35.89 24.25 40.24
CA LEU A 503 -37.12 24.21 39.42
C LEU A 503 -37.18 22.94 38.57
N ASN A 504 -37.45 21.80 39.21
CA ASN A 504 -38.29 20.75 38.63
C ASN A 504 -38.53 19.65 39.66
N LYS A 505 -39.53 19.85 40.53
CA LYS A 505 -40.28 18.78 41.24
C LYS A 505 -41.30 19.41 42.19
N LYS A 506 -42.54 19.57 41.73
CA LYS A 506 -43.78 19.44 42.52
C LYS A 506 -44.96 19.73 41.60
N HIS A 507 -45.41 18.72 40.87
CA HIS A 507 -46.80 18.65 40.44
C HIS A 507 -47.56 17.91 41.53
N THR A 508 -48.36 18.68 42.24
CA THR A 508 -49.28 18.32 43.31
C THR A 508 -50.40 17.44 42.75
N LEU A 509 -50.49 16.19 43.21
CA LEU A 509 -51.68 15.36 43.04
C LEU A 509 -52.61 15.64 44.23
N THR A 510 -53.73 16.26 43.88
CA THR A 510 -54.86 16.67 44.71
C THR A 510 -55.49 15.48 45.42
N LYS A 511 -55.59 15.58 46.75
CA LYS A 511 -56.53 14.80 47.57
C LYS A 511 -57.95 15.31 47.32
N THR A 512 -58.84 14.40 46.96
CA THR A 512 -60.29 14.62 46.97
C THR A 512 -60.92 13.47 47.75
N ARG A 513 -61.47 13.82 48.91
CA ARG A 513 -62.11 13.00 49.97
C ARG A 513 -61.25 11.92 50.63
#